data_AF-A0A4V2Q1S2-F1
#
_entry.id   AF-A0A4V2Q1S2-F1
#
_cell.length_a   1.000
_cell.length_b   1.000
_cell.length_c   1.000
_cell.angle_alpha   90.00
_cell.angle_beta   90.00
_cell.angle_gamma   90.00
#
_symmetry.space_group_name_H-M   'P 1'
#
loop_
_entity.id
_entity.type
_entity.pdbx_description
1 polymer ?
#
loop_
_entity_poly.entity_id
_entity_poly.type
_entity_poly.pdbx_seq_one_letter_code
_entity_poly.pdbx_strand_id
1 'polypeptide(L)'
;MNKVICKRCGEINADNAVFCLGCQSSLRTVGKFKDYSPAVNYGKHNTINRRAYEPDQEVSMGEWIVIIFLEIIPMINLMTLVYLAFGSSKKSLNNYGKASLLFILIAFVRVILKVGWGI
;
A
#
# COMPACT_ATOMS: atom_id res chain seq x y z
N MET A 1 12.68 32.49 15.46
CA MET A 1 12.48 31.34 14.55
C MET A 1 11.07 31.45 13.99
N ASN A 2 10.90 31.39 12.68
CA ASN A 2 9.55 31.37 12.11
C ASN A 2 8.94 29.99 12.39
N LYS A 3 7.61 29.92 12.49
CA LYS A 3 6.87 28.68 12.73
C LYS A 3 5.79 28.55 11.68
N VAL A 4 5.44 27.32 11.34
CA VAL A 4 4.32 27.01 10.43
C VAL A 4 3.25 26.23 11.18
N ILE A 5 2.00 26.68 11.07
CA ILE A 5 0.86 26.01 11.71
C ILE A 5 0.26 25.04 10.70
N CYS A 6 0.10 23.78 11.10
CA CYS A 6 -0.52 22.77 10.26
C CYS A 6 -1.99 23.08 10.02
N LYS A 7 -2.40 23.27 8.76
CA LYS A 7 -3.81 23.52 8.40
C LYS A 7 -4.77 22.35 8.64
N ARG A 8 -4.24 21.15 8.89
CA ARG A 8 -5.03 19.94 9.13
C ARG A 8 -5.30 19.70 10.62
N CYS A 9 -4.29 19.82 11.48
CA CYS A 9 -4.39 19.46 12.90
C CYS A 9 -4.01 20.58 13.87
N GLY A 10 -3.54 21.74 13.39
CA GLY A 10 -3.16 22.87 14.25
C GLY A 10 -1.77 22.77 14.88
N GLU A 11 -1.05 21.66 14.72
CA GLU A 11 0.30 21.48 15.27
C GLU A 11 1.26 22.58 14.79
N ILE A 12 2.07 23.09 15.72
CA ILE A 12 3.06 24.15 15.45
C ILE A 12 4.38 23.50 15.11
N ASN A 13 4.84 23.67 13.87
CA ASN A 13 6.05 23.05 13.36
C ASN A 13 7.14 24.10 13.07
N ALA A 14 8.39 23.64 12.97
CA ALA A 14 9.50 24.46 12.52
C ALA A 14 9.25 24.99 11.09
N ASP A 15 9.79 26.18 10.77
CA ASP A 15 9.63 26.80 9.44
C ASP A 15 10.22 25.98 8.28
N ASN A 16 11.22 25.15 8.54
CA ASN A 16 11.81 24.20 7.59
C ASN A 16 11.10 22.83 7.56
N ALA A 17 10.05 22.62 8.35
CA ALA A 17 9.35 21.34 8.40
C ALA A 17 8.61 21.06 7.10
N VAL A 18 8.93 19.92 6.47
CA VAL A 18 8.26 19.46 5.24
C VAL A 18 6.92 18.77 5.55
N PHE A 19 6.89 18.04 6.66
CA PHE A 19 5.72 17.29 7.14
C PHE A 19 5.38 17.71 8.56
N CYS A 20 4.08 17.67 8.87
CA CYS A 20 3.58 17.96 10.20
C CYS A 20 3.96 16.84 11.19
N LEU A 21 4.52 17.19 12.34
CA LEU A 21 4.87 16.25 13.41
C LEU A 21 3.64 15.58 14.05
N GLY A 22 2.50 16.29 14.11
CA GLY A 22 1.28 15.78 14.74
C GLY A 22 0.41 14.88 13.87
N CYS A 23 0.39 15.08 12.55
CA CYS A 23 -0.51 14.32 11.64
C CYS A 23 0.10 13.90 10.31
N GLN A 24 1.41 14.13 10.12
CA GLN A 24 2.19 13.81 8.90
C GLN A 24 1.65 14.42 7.59
N SER A 25 0.69 15.35 7.63
CA SER A 25 0.28 16.08 6.44
C SER A 25 1.44 16.91 5.90
N SER A 26 1.56 17.01 4.57
CA SER A 26 2.48 17.95 3.93
C SER A 26 2.21 19.38 4.40
N LEU A 27 3.25 20.06 4.88
CA LEU A 27 3.24 21.49 5.18
C LEU A 27 3.67 22.32 3.96
N ARG A 28 4.07 21.67 2.87
CA ARG A 28 4.47 22.35 1.62
C ARG A 28 3.26 22.99 1.00
N THR A 29 3.19 24.32 1.07
CA THR A 29 2.21 25.08 0.31
C THR A 29 2.74 25.22 -1.12
N VAL A 30 1.96 24.80 -2.11
CA VAL A 30 2.31 24.77 -3.55
C VAL A 30 2.71 26.16 -4.12
N GLY A 31 2.59 27.24 -3.33
CA GLY A 31 2.91 28.62 -3.73
C GLY A 31 4.27 29.20 -3.32
N LYS A 32 5.13 28.49 -2.58
CA LYS A 32 6.51 28.97 -2.24
C LYS A 32 7.61 28.23 -3.00
N PHE A 33 7.36 27.94 -4.27
CA PHE A 33 8.31 27.30 -5.18
C PHE A 33 9.24 28.33 -5.84
N LYS A 34 10.01 29.10 -5.06
CA LYS A 34 11.10 29.90 -5.64
C LYS A 34 12.46 29.78 -4.97
N ASP A 35 12.57 29.54 -3.66
CA ASP A 35 13.87 29.81 -3.00
C ASP A 35 14.52 28.64 -2.24
N TYR A 36 14.08 27.40 -2.41
CA TYR A 36 14.82 26.25 -1.86
C TYR A 36 14.79 25.04 -2.79
N SER A 37 15.81 24.96 -3.64
CA SER A 37 16.20 23.74 -4.34
C SER A 37 17.57 23.32 -3.77
N PRO A 38 17.63 22.39 -2.79
CA PRO A 38 18.85 21.63 -2.65
C PRO A 38 18.93 20.82 -3.94
N ALA A 39 20.01 20.97 -4.70
CA ALA A 39 20.25 20.22 -5.92
C ALA A 39 20.36 18.72 -5.58
N VAL A 40 19.23 18.06 -5.35
CA VAL A 40 19.13 16.62 -5.36
C VAL A 40 18.94 16.26 -6.83
N ASN A 41 20.01 15.75 -7.43
CA ASN A 41 19.96 15.09 -8.73
C ASN A 41 19.09 13.84 -8.61
N TYR A 42 17.77 14.01 -8.66
CA TYR A 42 16.92 12.95 -9.17
C TYR A 42 17.30 12.82 -10.63
N GLY A 43 17.98 11.73 -10.96
CA GLY A 43 18.46 11.42 -12.30
C GLY A 43 17.41 11.82 -13.32
N LYS A 44 17.80 12.76 -14.18
CA LYS A 44 16.99 13.30 -15.27
C LYS A 44 16.81 12.19 -16.32
N HIS A 45 15.92 11.23 -16.03
CA HIS A 45 15.37 10.34 -17.04
C HIS A 45 14.22 11.07 -17.71
N ASN A 46 14.58 11.85 -18.72
CA ASN A 46 13.64 12.38 -19.70
C ASN A 46 13.38 11.30 -20.76
N THR A 47 12.10 11.20 -21.12
CA THR A 47 11.44 10.23 -22.02
C THR A 47 11.00 8.92 -21.35
N ILE A 48 9.81 8.42 -21.75
CA ILE A 48 9.16 7.13 -21.42
C ILE A 48 7.93 7.23 -20.48
N ASN A 49 6.78 6.77 -20.99
CA ASN A 49 5.51 6.43 -20.33
C ASN A 49 5.21 7.12 -18.98
N ARG A 50 4.50 8.25 -19.05
CA ARG A 50 3.62 8.65 -17.94
C ARG A 50 2.48 7.61 -17.85
N ARG A 51 2.74 6.47 -17.21
CA ARG A 51 1.66 5.75 -16.53
C ARG A 51 1.10 6.77 -15.56
N ALA A 52 -0.08 7.32 -15.88
CA ALA A 52 -0.81 8.15 -14.94
C ALA A 52 -0.78 7.40 -13.62
N TYR A 53 -0.18 8.00 -12.60
CA TYR A 53 -0.18 7.43 -11.26
C TYR A 53 -1.64 7.47 -10.80
N GLU A 54 -2.36 6.39 -11.06
CA GLU A 54 -3.67 6.16 -10.49
C GLU A 54 -3.42 5.84 -9.02
N PRO A 55 -3.87 6.68 -8.08
CA PRO A 55 -3.62 6.44 -6.67
C PRO A 55 -4.27 5.10 -6.30
N ASP A 56 -3.43 4.12 -5.92
CA ASP A 56 -3.92 2.82 -5.47
C ASP A 56 -4.93 3.04 -4.33
N GLN A 57 -6.15 2.52 -4.49
CA GLN A 57 -7.18 2.67 -3.47
C GLN A 57 -6.78 1.92 -2.22
N GLU A 58 -6.64 2.68 -1.13
CA GLU A 58 -6.31 2.10 0.16
C GLU A 58 -7.44 1.19 0.67
N VAL A 59 -7.04 0.14 1.39
CA VAL A 59 -7.95 -0.80 2.04
C VAL A 59 -8.13 -0.31 3.47
N SER A 60 -9.37 -0.03 3.85
CA SER A 60 -9.69 0.40 5.20
C SER A 60 -9.50 -0.73 6.21
N MET A 61 -9.35 -0.38 7.50
CA MET A 61 -9.28 -1.39 8.56
C MET A 61 -10.55 -2.24 8.64
N GLY A 62 -11.73 -1.64 8.41
CA GLY A 62 -13.00 -2.37 8.41
C GLY A 62 -13.07 -3.45 7.33
N GLU A 63 -12.55 -3.15 6.14
CA GLU A 63 -12.46 -4.14 5.06
C GLU A 63 -11.54 -5.31 5.41
N TRP A 64 -10.38 -5.03 6.04
CA TRP A 64 -9.50 -6.10 6.53
C TRP A 64 -10.16 -6.97 7.59
N ILE A 65 -10.92 -6.38 8.52
CA ILE A 65 -11.66 -7.13 9.54
C ILE A 65 -12.65 -8.09 8.87
N VAL A 66 -13.42 -7.63 7.89
CA VAL A 66 -14.36 -8.47 7.16
C VAL A 66 -13.65 -9.60 6.42
N ILE A 67 -12.54 -9.31 5.73
CA ILE A 67 -11.74 -10.33 5.04
C ILE A 67 -11.27 -11.41 6.02
N ILE A 68 -10.71 -11.01 7.16
CA ILE A 68 -10.22 -11.95 8.18
C ILE A 68 -11.36 -12.82 8.70
N PHE A 69 -12.55 -12.28 8.95
CA PHE A 69 -13.70 -13.08 9.35
C PHE A 69 -14.12 -14.12 8.29
N LEU A 70 -14.09 -13.75 7.01
CA LEU A 70 -14.41 -14.66 5.91
C LEU A 70 -13.36 -15.78 5.75
N GLU A 71 -12.10 -15.51 6.07
CA GLU A 71 -11.00 -16.47 5.96
C GLU A 71 -10.97 -17.52 7.08
N ILE A 72 -11.59 -17.25 8.23
CA ILE A 72 -11.67 -18.22 9.34
C ILE A 72 -12.48 -19.45 8.93
N ILE A 73 -13.47 -19.30 8.04
CA ILE A 73 -14.33 -20.39 7.59
C ILE A 73 -13.68 -21.08 6.38
N PRO A 74 -13.25 -22.36 6.44
CA PRO A 74 -12.41 -22.97 5.41
C PRO A 74 -12.99 -22.94 3.99
N MET A 75 -14.29 -23.22 3.84
CA MET A 75 -14.95 -23.24 2.52
C MET A 75 -15.12 -21.81 1.95
N ILE A 76 -15.41 -20.84 2.81
CA ILE A 76 -15.56 -19.43 2.40
C ILE A 76 -14.20 -18.79 2.16
N ASN A 77 -13.17 -19.21 2.87
CA ASN A 77 -11.79 -18.75 2.68
C ASN A 77 -11.33 -18.96 1.24
N LEU A 78 -11.46 -20.17 0.69
CA LEU A 78 -11.02 -20.42 -0.68
C LEU A 78 -11.77 -19.57 -1.70
N MET A 79 -13.09 -19.41 -1.54
CA MET A 79 -13.90 -18.53 -2.39
C MET A 79 -13.49 -17.06 -2.24
N THR A 80 -13.22 -16.62 -1.02
CA THR A 80 -12.74 -15.27 -0.69
C THR A 80 -11.40 -15.02 -1.36
N LEU A 81 -10.44 -15.95 -1.29
CA LEU A 81 -9.12 -15.79 -1.91
C LEU A 81 -9.21 -15.70 -3.45
N VAL A 82 -10.09 -16.49 -4.08
CA VAL A 82 -10.33 -16.40 -5.53
C VAL A 82 -10.96 -15.06 -5.89
N TYR A 83 -11.97 -14.61 -5.13
CA TYR A 83 -12.57 -13.30 -5.31
C TYR A 83 -11.54 -12.18 -5.12
N LEU A 84 -10.76 -12.23 -4.05
CA LEU A 84 -9.74 -11.23 -3.76
C LEU A 84 -8.68 -11.21 -4.85
N ALA A 85 -8.29 -12.35 -5.43
CA ALA A 85 -7.24 -12.45 -6.46
C ALA A 85 -7.64 -11.92 -7.85
N PHE A 86 -8.91 -12.05 -8.22
CA PHE A 86 -9.37 -11.79 -9.59
C PHE A 86 -10.58 -10.85 -9.69
N GLY A 87 -11.36 -10.69 -8.63
CA GLY A 87 -12.59 -9.91 -8.60
C GLY A 87 -12.48 -8.56 -7.87
N SER A 88 -11.41 -8.33 -7.10
CA SER A 88 -11.20 -7.05 -6.41
C SER A 88 -10.70 -5.97 -7.38
N SER A 89 -11.29 -4.77 -7.29
CA SER A 89 -10.77 -3.57 -7.94
C SER A 89 -9.55 -2.97 -7.23
N LYS A 90 -9.34 -3.30 -5.95
CA LYS A 90 -8.20 -2.84 -5.15
C LYS A 90 -6.99 -3.72 -5.41
N LYS A 91 -5.91 -3.10 -5.89
CA LYS A 91 -4.67 -3.79 -6.28
C LYS A 91 -3.99 -4.54 -5.14
N SER A 92 -3.99 -3.97 -3.93
CA SER A 92 -3.43 -4.61 -2.74
C SER A 92 -4.16 -5.91 -2.38
N LEU A 93 -5.50 -5.91 -2.48
CA LEU A 93 -6.32 -7.10 -2.28
C LEU A 93 -6.11 -8.16 -3.37
N ASN A 94 -6.02 -7.73 -4.64
CA ASN A 94 -5.66 -8.60 -5.77
C ASN A 94 -4.31 -9.29 -5.57
N ASN A 95 -3.31 -8.55 -5.12
CA ASN A 95 -1.99 -9.10 -4.85
C ASN A 95 -2.02 -10.06 -3.66
N TYR A 96 -2.74 -9.72 -2.59
CA TYR A 96 -2.91 -10.59 -1.44
C TYR A 96 -3.56 -11.92 -1.83
N GLY A 97 -4.70 -11.90 -2.52
CA GLY A 97 -5.39 -13.12 -2.97
C GLY A 97 -4.49 -14.00 -3.85
N LYS A 98 -3.79 -13.41 -4.83
CA LYS A 98 -2.85 -14.13 -5.70
C LYS A 98 -1.69 -14.75 -4.92
N ALA A 99 -1.12 -14.02 -3.98
CA ALA A 99 -0.03 -14.51 -3.14
C ALA A 99 -0.49 -15.66 -2.24
N SER A 100 -1.65 -15.54 -1.61
CA SER A 100 -2.24 -16.60 -0.77
C SER A 100 -2.53 -17.86 -1.58
N LEU A 101 -3.10 -17.74 -2.79
CA LEU A 101 -3.31 -18.89 -3.68
C LEU A 101 -1.99 -19.57 -4.10
N LEU A 102 -0.94 -18.78 -4.36
CA LEU A 102 0.39 -19.31 -4.65
C LEU A 102 0.96 -20.09 -3.44
N PHE A 103 0.78 -19.59 -2.22
CA PHE A 103 1.19 -20.32 -1.02
C PHE A 103 0.42 -21.63 -0.83
N ILE A 104 -0.89 -21.64 -1.10
CA ILE A 104 -1.71 -22.86 -1.09
C ILE A 104 -1.15 -23.88 -2.10
N LEU A 105 -0.84 -23.43 -3.32
CA LEU A 105 -0.25 -24.29 -4.35
C LEU A 105 1.09 -24.89 -3.89
N ILE A 106 1.98 -24.07 -3.34
CA ILE A 106 3.28 -24.52 -2.81
C ILE A 106 3.09 -25.53 -1.68
N ALA A 107 2.16 -25.29 -0.75
CA ALA A 107 1.84 -26.22 0.33
C ALA A 107 1.33 -27.55 -0.21
N PHE A 108 0.46 -27.52 -1.23
CA PHE A 108 -0.08 -28.71 -1.88
C PHE A 108 1.01 -29.53 -2.57
N VAL A 109 1.90 -28.88 -3.33
CA VAL A 109 3.07 -29.53 -3.96
C VAL A 109 3.97 -30.18 -2.91
N ARG A 110 4.23 -29.50 -1.79
CA ARG A 110 5.04 -30.07 -0.69
C ARG A 110 4.42 -31.33 -0.08
N VAL A 111 3.09 -31.37 0.06
CA VAL A 111 2.38 -32.56 0.56
C VAL A 111 2.50 -33.71 -0.44
N ILE A 112 2.28 -33.46 -1.73
CA ILE A 112 2.40 -34.47 -2.79
C ILE A 112 3.81 -35.06 -2.84
N LEU A 113 4.84 -34.21 -2.75
CA LEU A 113 6.23 -34.67 -2.78
C LEU A 113 6.56 -35.60 -1.60
N LYS A 114 6.07 -35.29 -0.39
CA LYS A 114 6.24 -36.14 0.79
C LYS A 114 5.54 -37.49 0.62
N VAL A 115 4.25 -37.45 0.31
CA VAL A 115 3.42 -38.64 0.09
C VAL A 115 4.00 -39.51 -1.04
N GLY A 116 4.43 -38.90 -2.15
CA GLY A 116 5.03 -39.58 -3.29
C GLY A 116 6.41 -40.18 -3.03
N TRP A 117 7.16 -39.65 -2.06
CA TRP A 117 8.42 -40.22 -1.58
C TRP A 117 8.24 -41.19 -0.39
N GLY A 118 7.00 -41.46 0.03
CA GLY A 118 6.70 -42.41 1.10
C GLY A 118 7.09 -41.93 2.51
N ILE A 119 7.21 -40.61 2.70
CA ILE A 119 7.46 -39.94 4.00
C ILE A 119 6.19 -39.21 4.42
#